data_AF-A0A090DFN2-F1
#
_entry.id   AF-A0A090DFN2-F1
#
_cell.length_a   1.000
_cell.length_b   1.000
_cell.length_c   1.000
_cell.angle_alpha   90.00
_cell.angle_beta   90.00
_cell.angle_gamma   90.00
#
_symmetry.space_group_name_H-M   'P 1'
#
loop_
_entity.id
_entity.type
_entity.pdbx_description
1 polymer ?
#
loop_
_entity_poly.entity_id
_entity_poly.type
_entity_poly.pdbx_seq_one_letter_code
_entity_poly.pdbx_strand_id
1 'polypeptide(L)'
;MSLPELEADRSDWRDERSYDYTLELTRRGWAWEFLRRNPAFRHDLSHALERASSVDQRPSLDVIVFSADLSRWGLLFRILYVS
;
A
#
# COMPACT_ATOMS: atom_id res chain seq x y z
N MET A 1 6.16 19.16 14.28
CA MET A 1 6.61 18.46 13.06
C MET A 1 5.44 17.58 12.64
N SER A 2 4.57 18.11 11.79
CA SER A 2 3.37 17.41 11.33
C SER A 2 3.80 16.37 10.30
N LEU A 3 3.45 15.10 10.54
CA LEU A 3 3.52 14.09 9.49
C LEU A 3 2.73 14.63 8.29
N PRO A 4 3.22 14.49 7.05
CA PRO A 4 2.37 14.80 5.90
C PRO A 4 1.19 13.85 6.01
N GLU A 5 0.03 14.39 6.41
CA GLU A 5 -1.25 13.73 6.27
C GLU A 5 -1.27 13.13 4.87
N LEU A 6 -1.51 11.82 4.83
CA LEU A 6 -2.21 10.98 3.87
C LEU A 6 -3.02 11.62 2.71
N GLU A 7 -2.68 12.80 2.23
CA GLU A 7 -3.22 13.55 1.10
C GLU A 7 -2.74 12.97 -0.24
N ALA A 8 -2.07 11.81 -0.23
CA ALA A 8 -1.66 11.11 -1.44
C ALA A 8 -2.81 10.33 -2.13
N ASP A 9 -4.04 10.40 -1.62
CA ASP A 9 -5.14 9.58 -2.14
C ASP A 9 -6.49 10.30 -2.25
N ARG A 10 -6.46 11.62 -2.45
CA ARG A 10 -7.63 12.37 -2.90
C ARG A 10 -7.35 12.91 -4.30
N SER A 11 -7.14 11.99 -5.26
CA SER A 11 -7.38 12.35 -6.67
C SER A 11 -8.76 13.00 -6.74
N ASP A 12 -8.84 14.20 -7.31
CA ASP A 12 -10.13 14.88 -7.46
C ASP A 12 -11.04 13.96 -8.25
N TRP A 13 -12.07 13.41 -7.60
CA TRP A 13 -12.99 12.47 -8.21
C TRP A 13 -13.77 13.10 -9.37
N ARG A 14 -13.76 14.44 -9.47
CA ARG A 14 -14.35 15.20 -10.58
C ARG A 14 -13.42 15.37 -11.78
N ASP A 15 -12.13 15.10 -11.62
CA ASP A 15 -11.18 15.12 -12.72
C ASP A 15 -11.07 13.72 -13.32
N GLU A 16 -11.75 13.51 -14.45
CA GLU A 16 -11.74 12.23 -15.16
C GLU A 16 -10.32 11.80 -15.56
N ARG A 17 -9.45 12.75 -15.93
CA ARG A 17 -8.06 12.47 -16.34
C ARG A 17 -7.22 11.88 -15.20
N SER A 18 -7.59 12.18 -13.95
CA SER A 18 -6.96 11.56 -12.78
C SER A 18 -7.21 10.05 -12.69
N TYR A 19 -8.10 9.49 -13.52
CA TYR A 19 -8.43 8.06 -13.56
C TYR A 19 -8.13 7.40 -14.90
N ASP A 20 -7.47 8.07 -15.87
CA ASP A 20 -7.14 7.47 -17.17
C ASP A 20 -6.34 6.17 -17.03
N TYR A 21 -5.45 6.08 -16.03
CA TYR A 21 -4.68 4.86 -15.73
C TYR A 21 -5.56 3.66 -15.37
N THR A 22 -6.80 3.87 -14.92
CA THR A 22 -7.70 2.79 -14.53
C THR A 22 -8.16 1.94 -15.70
N LEU A 23 -8.10 2.49 -16.92
CA LEU A 23 -8.40 1.78 -18.16
C LEU A 23 -7.42 0.62 -18.43
N GLU A 24 -6.22 0.69 -17.86
CA GLU A 24 -5.16 -0.30 -18.05
C GLU A 24 -5.10 -1.33 -16.91
N LEU A 25 -5.97 -1.21 -15.90
CA LEU A 25 -5.93 -2.08 -14.74
C LEU A 25 -6.44 -3.48 -15.05
N THR A 26 -5.59 -4.47 -14.76
CA THR A 26 -6.01 -5.86 -14.67
C THR A 26 -6.98 -6.08 -13.50
N ARG A 27 -7.61 -7.27 -13.41
CA ARG A 27 -8.42 -7.64 -12.24
C ARG A 27 -7.67 -7.50 -10.91
N ARG A 28 -6.36 -7.82 -10.89
CA ARG A 28 -5.53 -7.65 -9.70
C ARG A 28 -5.27 -6.17 -9.41
N GLY A 29 -5.09 -5.35 -10.45
CA GLY A 29 -5.00 -3.90 -10.33
C GLY A 29 -6.25 -3.30 -9.69
N TRP A 30 -7.43 -3.69 -10.15
CA TRP A 30 -8.70 -3.27 -9.53
C TRP A 30 -8.82 -3.73 -8.08
N ALA A 31 -8.48 -4.99 -7.77
CA ALA A 31 -8.48 -5.49 -6.40
C ALA A 31 -7.59 -4.64 -5.48
N TRP A 32 -6.42 -4.23 -5.96
CA TRP A 32 -5.52 -3.33 -5.24
C TRP A 32 -6.13 -1.93 -5.05
N GLU A 33 -6.74 -1.35 -6.08
CA GLU A 33 -7.38 -0.01 -5.99
C GLU A 33 -8.52 0.03 -4.95
N PHE A 34 -9.33 -1.03 -4.87
CA PHE A 34 -10.36 -1.16 -3.84
C PHE A 34 -9.75 -1.35 -2.45
N LEU A 35 -8.74 -2.22 -2.34
CA LEU A 35 -8.11 -2.52 -1.07
C LEU A 35 -7.43 -1.28 -0.47
N ARG A 36 -6.60 -0.57 -1.25
CA ARG A 36 -5.83 0.58 -0.76
C ARG A 36 -6.70 1.76 -0.31
N ARG A 37 -7.95 1.85 -0.80
CA ARG A 37 -8.95 2.86 -0.38
C ARG A 37 -9.81 2.42 0.80
N ASN A 38 -9.75 1.16 1.23
CA ASN A 38 -10.51 0.68 2.37
C ASN A 38 -9.92 1.28 3.68
N PRO A 39 -10.71 2.02 4.49
CA PRO A 39 -10.20 2.69 5.69
C PRO A 39 -9.69 1.71 6.76
N ALA A 40 -10.30 0.53 6.90
CA ALA A 40 -9.85 -0.49 7.84
C ALA A 40 -8.52 -1.12 7.38
N PHE A 41 -8.34 -1.29 6.07
CA PHE A 41 -7.05 -1.72 5.52
C PHE A 41 -5.96 -0.67 5.75
N ARG A 42 -6.26 0.62 5.51
CA ARG A 42 -5.31 1.72 5.74
C ARG A 42 -4.86 1.80 7.19
N HIS A 43 -5.80 1.62 8.12
CA HIS A 43 -5.50 1.54 9.55
C HIS A 43 -4.56 0.37 9.86
N ASP A 44 -4.90 -0.84 9.44
CA ASP A 44 -4.04 -2.01 9.63
C ASP A 44 -2.65 -1.83 9.03
N LEU A 45 -2.59 -1.30 7.81
CA LEU A 45 -1.35 -1.05 7.10
C LEU A 45 -0.49 -0.02 7.83
N SER A 46 -1.06 1.07 8.37
CA SER A 46 -0.28 2.05 9.14
C SER A 46 0.33 1.42 10.39
N HIS A 47 -0.44 0.61 11.14
CA HIS A 47 0.07 -0.14 12.30
C HIS A 47 1.17 -1.13 11.93
N ALA A 48 1.08 -1.76 10.75
CA ALA A 48 2.12 -2.65 10.25
C ALA A 48 3.40 -1.88 9.88
N LEU A 49 3.27 -0.74 9.20
CA LEU A 49 4.38 0.09 8.74
C LEU A 49 5.13 0.76 9.90
N GLU A 50 4.44 1.15 10.98
CA GLU A 50 5.09 1.67 12.20
C GLU A 50 6.09 0.69 12.83
N ARG A 51 5.89 -0.61 12.61
CA ARG A 51 6.76 -1.69 13.13
C ARG A 51 7.64 -2.29 12.04
N ALA A 52 7.63 -1.72 10.84
CA ALA A 52 8.44 -2.21 9.74
C ALA A 52 9.88 -1.70 9.84
N SER A 53 10.81 -2.50 9.37
CA SER A 53 12.20 -2.09 9.15
C SER A 53 12.56 -2.24 7.67
N SER A 54 13.30 -1.27 7.13
CA SER A 54 13.87 -1.38 5.79
C SER A 54 15.05 -2.36 5.82
N VAL A 55 15.09 -3.24 4.82
CA VAL A 55 16.15 -4.24 4.64
C VAL A 55 16.93 -4.05 3.34
N ASP A 56 16.38 -3.33 2.36
CA ASP A 56 17.08 -2.95 1.12
C ASP A 56 16.48 -1.66 0.55
N GLN A 57 17.24 -0.57 0.64
CA GLN A 57 16.85 0.74 0.11
C GLN A 57 17.49 0.99 -1.25
N ARG A 58 16.65 1.13 -2.27
CA ARG A 58 17.06 1.52 -3.63
C ARG A 58 16.40 2.85 -4.00
N PRO A 59 16.95 3.60 -4.97
CA PRO A 59 16.42 4.93 -5.33
C PRO A 59 14.93 4.99 -5.69
N SER A 60 14.34 3.89 -6.16
CA SER A 60 12.92 3.80 -6.55
C SER A 60 12.14 2.66 -5.86
N LEU A 61 12.78 1.93 -4.93
CA LEU A 61 12.20 0.76 -4.31
C LEU A 61 12.78 0.58 -2.92
N ASP A 62 11.93 0.54 -1.90
CA ASP A 62 12.30 0.14 -0.55
C ASP A 62 11.69 -1.23 -0.24
N VAL A 63 12.53 -2.19 0.16
CA VAL A 63 12.09 -3.49 0.65
C VAL A 63 12.05 -3.42 2.16
N ILE A 64 10.86 -3.58 2.72
CA ILE A 64 10.64 -3.59 4.17
C ILE A 64 10.24 -4.98 4.66
N VAL A 65 10.51 -5.25 5.93
CA VAL A 65 10.03 -6.43 6.65
C VAL A 65 9.18 -5.95 7.82
N PHE A 66 8.07 -6.64 8.08
CA PHE A 66 7.19 -6.37 9.21
C PHE A 66 6.60 -7.69 9.72
N SER A 67 6.17 -7.70 10.98
CA SER A 67 5.63 -8.90 11.65
C SER A 67 4.10 -8.95 11.73
N ALA A 68 3.41 -7.89 11.30
CA ALA A 68 1.95 -7.85 11.28
C ALA A 68 1.37 -8.81 10.22
N ASP A 69 0.27 -9.47 10.54
CA ASP A 69 -0.44 -10.32 9.59
C ASP A 69 -1.47 -9.51 8.79
N LEU A 70 -1.14 -9.24 7.53
CA LEU A 70 -2.04 -8.60 6.57
C LEU A 70 -2.67 -9.61 5.59
N SER A 71 -2.45 -10.92 5.77
CA SER A 71 -2.98 -11.97 4.87
C SER A 71 -4.51 -12.01 4.82
N ARG A 72 -5.18 -11.56 5.90
CA ARG A 72 -6.64 -11.39 5.96
C ARG A 72 -7.22 -10.51 4.85
N TRP A 73 -6.39 -9.64 4.27
CA TRP A 73 -6.74 -8.75 3.17
C TRP A 73 -6.51 -9.35 1.77
N GLY A 74 -6.09 -10.62 1.71
CA GLY A 74 -5.77 -11.32 0.45
C GLY A 74 -4.40 -10.94 -0.13
N LEU A 75 -3.54 -10.29 0.67
CA LEU A 75 -2.17 -9.97 0.29
C LEU A 75 -1.26 -11.17 0.47
N LEU A 76 -0.36 -11.36 -0.49
CA LEU A 76 0.67 -12.39 -0.46
C LEU A 76 2.02 -11.72 -0.21
N PHE A 77 2.73 -12.18 0.81
CA PHE A 77 4.06 -11.69 1.16
C PHE A 77 5.08 -12.80 0.98
N ARG A 78 6.30 -12.43 0.59
CA ARG A 78 7.43 -13.35 0.60
C ARG A 78 7.95 -13.45 2.03
N ILE A 79 7.94 -14.66 2.59
CA ILE A 79 8.55 -14.94 3.89
C ILE A 79 10.07 -15.03 3.69
N LEU A 80 10.82 -14.24 4.46
CA LEU A 80 12.27 -14.33 4.53
C LEU A 80 12.64 -15.18 5.75
N TYR A 81 13.31 -16.30 5.51
CA TYR A 81 13.90 -17.10 6.58
C TYR A 81 15.27 -16.52 6.94
N VAL A 82 15.48 -16.20 8.21
CA VAL A 82 16.81 -15.88 8.73
C VAL A 82 17.51 -17.21 9.00
N SER A 83 18.63 -17.44 8.31
CA SER A 83 19.51 -18.61 8.53
C SER A 83 20.42 -18.42 9.73
#